data_AF-A0A842TFA7-F1
#
_entry.id   AF-A0A842TFA7-F1
#
_cell.length_a   1.000
_cell.length_b   1.000
_cell.length_c   1.000
_cell.angle_alpha   90.00
_cell.angle_beta   90.00
_cell.angle_gamma   90.00
#
_symmetry.space_group_name_H-M   'P 1'
#
loop_
_entity.id
_entity.type
_entity.pdbx_description
1 polymer ?
#
loop_
_entity_poly.entity_id
_entity_poly.type
_entity_poly.pdbx_seq_one_letter_code
_entity_poly.pdbx_strand_id
1 'polypeptide(L)'
;MLKFKKIIKNAEFYNPMYDFELKKQRVEFREDPLTGQNTIIPEALLDKVKMIIRRPSKKILNEIIEKTSKNCPFCPDNILTQTPKFDKIPGGRLRVGQAIAFPNIFSFFENSAVIVLSEDHYLELNEFTPEILFDALKLAKKYTRAILNADKNIECNLILGCNYLYSAGSTVVHPHLQLYISENDFFYNKLLLTESEKYFKQNNMNYWEDLVETEKKLKERHISTLGTTEWIVSFAPLGVYEVQGIIRNKSCIYEFTDKNLEDLANGIANILSYYNKKRVTSFNFALYSAPHKSIADLDRYKRFFWSSMRIIVRPNISKIPLNDVWFLPRLVYDNISPVQPEKLVPEIKEFFN
;
A
#
# COMPACT_ATOMS: atom_id res chain seq x y z
N MET A 1 -8.96 -15.92 -19.01
CA MET A 1 -8.83 -16.58 -17.70
C MET A 1 -7.37 -16.65 -17.39
N LEU A 2 -6.97 -15.79 -16.48
CA LEU A 2 -5.61 -15.59 -16.05
C LEU A 2 -5.03 -16.90 -15.49
N LYS A 3 -3.78 -17.22 -15.85
CA LYS A 3 -3.08 -18.42 -15.35
C LYS A 3 -2.11 -18.02 -14.25
N PHE A 4 -2.27 -18.62 -13.07
CA PHE A 4 -1.34 -18.46 -11.97
C PHE A 4 -0.21 -19.48 -12.06
N LYS A 5 1.04 -19.00 -12.12
CA LYS A 5 2.23 -19.85 -12.23
C LYS A 5 2.82 -20.12 -10.85
N LYS A 6 2.83 -21.39 -10.45
CA LYS A 6 3.37 -21.90 -9.18
C LYS A 6 4.34 -23.03 -9.44
N ILE A 7 5.52 -22.97 -8.83
CA ILE A 7 6.53 -24.03 -8.86
C ILE A 7 6.89 -24.39 -7.42
N ILE A 8 6.95 -25.69 -7.11
CA ILE A 8 7.36 -26.17 -5.79
C ILE A 8 8.70 -26.90 -5.95
N LYS A 9 9.66 -26.58 -5.10
CA LYS A 9 10.95 -27.27 -4.99
C LYS A 9 11.23 -27.64 -3.54
N ASN A 10 12.18 -28.54 -3.33
CA ASN A 10 12.68 -28.90 -2.02
C ASN A 10 14.14 -28.46 -1.89
N ALA A 11 14.47 -27.80 -0.79
CA ALA A 11 15.84 -27.66 -0.33
C ALA A 11 16.18 -28.84 0.57
N GLU A 12 17.25 -29.57 0.27
CA GLU A 12 17.67 -30.75 1.03
C GLU A 12 19.01 -30.47 1.70
N PHE A 13 19.10 -30.70 3.01
CA PHE A 13 20.31 -30.48 3.78
C PHE A 13 20.32 -31.29 5.08
N TYR A 14 21.50 -31.59 5.59
CA TYR A 14 21.67 -32.21 6.90
C TYR A 14 21.48 -31.15 8.00
N ASN A 15 20.52 -31.36 8.90
CA ASN A 15 20.10 -30.33 9.84
C ASN A 15 20.71 -30.57 11.23
N PRO A 16 21.57 -29.68 11.75
CA PRO A 16 22.22 -29.86 13.07
C PRO A 16 21.22 -29.88 14.23
N MET A 17 20.01 -29.33 14.06
CA MET A 17 18.96 -29.38 15.08
C MET A 17 18.37 -30.80 15.27
N TYR A 18 18.68 -31.72 14.35
CA TYR A 18 18.22 -33.11 14.33
C TYR A 18 19.40 -34.04 14.08
N ASP A 19 20.51 -33.82 14.77
CA ASP A 19 21.72 -34.66 14.71
C ASP A 19 22.23 -34.92 13.28
N PHE A 20 22.16 -33.88 12.43
CA PHE A 20 22.51 -33.94 11.02
C PHE A 20 21.72 -34.96 10.21
N GLU A 21 20.46 -35.24 10.56
CA GLU A 21 19.55 -35.96 9.68
C GLU A 21 19.26 -35.16 8.40
N LEU A 22 19.13 -35.84 7.26
CA LEU A 22 18.72 -35.23 6.00
C LEU A 22 17.27 -34.74 6.12
N LYS A 23 17.08 -33.42 6.04
CA LYS A 23 15.76 -32.78 6.03
C LYS A 23 15.47 -32.20 4.66
N LYS A 24 14.18 -32.22 4.29
CA LYS A 24 13.64 -31.57 3.09
C LYS A 24 12.76 -30.41 3.51
N GLN A 25 13.04 -29.22 3.00
CA GLN A 25 12.22 -28.03 3.21
C GLN A 25 11.54 -27.62 1.92
N ARG A 26 10.22 -27.54 1.96
CA ARG A 26 9.40 -27.12 0.82
C ARG A 26 9.53 -25.61 0.60
N VAL A 27 9.82 -25.22 -0.63
CA VAL A 27 9.89 -23.83 -1.09
C VAL A 27 8.97 -23.67 -2.29
N GLU A 28 8.04 -22.74 -2.19
CA GLU A 28 7.09 -22.43 -3.24
C GLU A 28 7.47 -21.11 -3.93
N PHE A 29 7.55 -21.12 -5.25
CA PHE A 29 7.85 -19.97 -6.09
C PHE A 29 6.59 -19.61 -6.87
N ARG A 30 6.19 -18.35 -6.79
CA ARG A 30 5.06 -17.79 -7.51
C ARG A 30 5.53 -16.63 -8.36
N GLU A 31 4.90 -16.46 -9.52
CA GLU A 31 5.14 -15.35 -10.43
C GLU A 31 3.92 -14.44 -10.43
N ASP A 32 4.12 -13.14 -10.22
CA ASP A 32 3.06 -12.13 -10.38
C ASP A 32 2.60 -12.14 -11.84
N PRO A 33 1.31 -12.43 -12.11
CA PRO A 33 0.87 -12.74 -13.46
C PRO A 33 0.79 -11.51 -14.38
N LEU A 34 1.00 -10.29 -13.87
CA LEU A 34 1.13 -9.10 -14.69
C LEU A 34 2.60 -8.77 -14.97
N THR A 35 3.40 -8.70 -13.90
CA THR A 35 4.74 -8.13 -13.94
C THR A 35 5.85 -9.16 -14.16
N GLY A 36 5.55 -10.45 -13.96
CA GLY A 36 6.56 -11.50 -13.97
C GLY A 36 7.46 -11.52 -12.73
N GLN A 37 7.21 -10.66 -11.73
CA GLN A 37 8.03 -10.60 -10.52
C GLN A 37 7.83 -11.86 -9.67
N ASN A 38 8.92 -12.43 -9.14
CA ASN A 38 8.82 -13.63 -8.31
C ASN A 38 8.51 -13.29 -6.84
N THR A 39 7.78 -14.20 -6.22
CA THR A 39 7.64 -14.30 -4.76
C THR A 39 8.01 -15.70 -4.30
N ILE A 40 8.88 -15.75 -3.30
CA ILE A 40 9.29 -16.96 -2.62
C ILE A 40 8.45 -17.12 -1.35
N ILE A 41 7.84 -18.28 -1.18
CA ILE A 41 7.08 -18.71 -0.01
C ILE A 41 7.84 -19.87 0.65
N PRO A 42 8.80 -19.57 1.53
CA PRO A 42 9.57 -20.59 2.24
C PRO A 42 8.79 -21.07 3.48
N GLU A 43 8.20 -22.26 3.40
CA GLU A 43 7.32 -22.80 4.44
C GLU A 43 8.00 -22.93 5.80
N ALA A 44 9.29 -23.28 5.80
CA ALA A 44 10.10 -23.38 7.02
C ALA A 44 10.33 -22.04 7.74
N LEU A 45 10.06 -20.90 7.08
CA LEU A 45 10.16 -19.58 7.70
C LEU A 45 8.82 -19.06 8.25
N LEU A 46 7.75 -19.86 8.18
CA LEU A 46 6.45 -19.46 8.72
C LEU A 46 6.54 -19.06 10.21
N ASP A 47 7.29 -19.82 11.01
CA ASP A 47 7.53 -19.48 12.42
C ASP A 47 8.39 -18.22 12.58
N LYS A 48 9.26 -17.90 11.61
CA LYS A 48 10.04 -16.65 11.62
C LYS A 48 9.20 -15.42 11.29
N VAL A 49 7.98 -15.57 10.73
CA VAL A 49 7.03 -14.45 10.62
C VAL A 49 6.76 -13.84 11.98
N LYS A 50 6.73 -14.65 13.05
CA LYS A 50 6.61 -14.19 14.45
C LYS A 50 7.76 -13.26 14.87
N MET A 51 8.90 -13.26 14.16
CA MET A 51 9.97 -12.28 14.38
C MET A 51 9.66 -10.93 13.74
N ILE A 52 9.02 -10.92 12.57
CA ILE A 52 8.55 -9.70 11.87
C ILE A 52 7.41 -9.05 12.68
N ILE A 53 6.41 -9.85 13.03
CA ILE A 53 5.26 -9.42 13.85
C ILE A 53 5.50 -9.62 15.35
N ARG A 54 6.77 -9.65 15.78
CA ARG A 54 7.12 -9.87 17.19
C ARG A 54 6.39 -8.86 18.05
N ARG A 55 5.89 -9.30 19.22
CA ARG A 55 5.12 -8.44 20.13
C ARG A 55 5.83 -7.09 20.28
N PRO A 56 5.16 -5.98 19.93
CA PRO A 56 5.80 -4.68 19.91
C PRO A 56 6.26 -4.34 21.32
N SER A 57 7.41 -3.67 21.43
CA SER A 57 7.84 -3.16 22.73
C SER A 57 6.99 -1.93 23.06
N LYS A 58 5.86 -2.14 23.76
CA LYS A 58 4.95 -1.06 24.17
C LYS A 58 5.70 0.07 24.89
N LYS A 59 6.66 -0.28 25.75
CA LYS A 59 7.52 0.69 26.44
C LYS A 59 8.28 1.60 25.46
N ILE A 60 8.98 1.02 24.48
CA ILE A 60 9.74 1.80 23.49
C ILE A 60 8.81 2.64 22.63
N LEU A 61 7.68 2.06 22.20
CA LEU A 61 6.70 2.77 21.38
C LEU A 61 6.16 3.99 22.13
N ASN A 62 5.77 3.83 23.40
CA ASN A 62 5.30 4.94 24.23
C ASN A 62 6.38 5.99 24.45
N GLU A 63 7.62 5.59 24.74
CA GLU A 63 8.76 6.53 24.86
C GLU A 63 8.97 7.33 23.57
N ILE A 64 8.84 6.69 22.40
CA ILE A 64 8.92 7.35 21.09
C ILE A 64 7.76 8.35 20.92
N ILE A 65 6.52 7.94 21.21
CA ILE A 65 5.32 8.78 21.08
C ILE A 65 5.46 10.02 21.98
N GLU A 66 5.74 9.83 23.27
CA GLU A 66 5.90 10.91 24.26
C GLU A 66 7.05 11.87 23.90
N LYS A 67 8.16 11.35 23.39
CA LYS A 67 9.30 12.18 23.00
C LYS A 67 9.00 13.00 21.75
N THR A 68 8.34 12.39 20.76
CA THR A 68 8.11 13.02 19.45
C THR A 68 6.91 13.96 19.45
N SER A 69 5.94 13.79 20.34
CA SER A 69 4.75 14.66 20.42
C SER A 69 5.07 16.08 20.85
N LYS A 70 6.08 16.26 21.73
CA LYS A 70 6.44 17.55 22.34
C LYS A 70 6.70 18.68 21.34
N ASN A 71 7.34 18.36 20.20
CA ASN A 71 7.71 19.32 19.17
C ASN A 71 7.33 18.81 17.78
N CYS A 72 6.24 18.04 17.67
CA CYS A 72 5.80 17.55 16.37
C CYS A 72 5.27 18.73 15.53
N PRO A 73 5.80 18.96 14.31
CA PRO A 73 5.29 20.01 13.44
C PRO A 73 3.89 19.71 12.89
N PHE A 74 3.38 18.48 13.04
CA PHE A 74 2.07 18.08 12.50
C PHE A 74 0.96 18.14 13.57
N CYS A 75 1.32 18.32 14.85
CA CYS A 75 0.33 18.55 15.91
C CYS A 75 -0.45 19.86 15.69
N PRO A 76 -1.70 19.96 16.15
CA PRO A 76 -2.59 21.12 15.93
C PRO A 76 -1.96 22.47 16.30
N ASP A 77 -1.23 22.53 17.42
CA ASP A 77 -0.60 23.76 17.92
C ASP A 77 0.52 24.27 17.00
N ASN A 78 1.14 23.37 16.23
CA ASN A 78 2.35 23.66 15.44
C ASN A 78 2.10 23.66 13.93
N ILE A 79 1.09 22.93 13.45
CA ILE A 79 0.93 22.64 12.01
C ILE A 79 0.80 23.90 11.16
N LEU A 80 0.18 24.97 11.66
CA LEU A 80 0.01 26.19 10.87
C LEU A 80 1.23 27.09 10.82
N THR A 81 2.12 26.97 11.80
CA THR A 81 3.32 27.82 11.98
C THR A 81 4.61 27.11 11.56
N GLN A 82 4.67 25.78 11.65
CA GLN A 82 5.88 24.99 11.42
C GLN A 82 5.86 24.16 10.13
N THR A 83 4.79 24.20 9.34
CA THR A 83 4.74 23.55 8.01
C THR A 83 4.79 24.58 6.89
N PRO A 84 5.32 24.24 5.71
CA PRO A 84 5.35 25.16 4.57
C PRO A 84 3.94 25.40 4.00
N LYS A 85 3.86 26.26 2.98
CA LYS A 85 2.63 26.61 2.26
C LYS A 85 2.85 26.45 0.75
N PHE A 86 1.82 26.01 0.05
CA PHE A 86 1.80 26.05 -1.41
C PHE A 86 1.76 27.49 -1.89
N ASP A 87 2.54 27.80 -2.93
CA ASP A 87 2.60 29.13 -3.57
C ASP A 87 1.37 29.39 -4.47
N LYS A 88 0.89 28.35 -5.18
CA LYS A 88 -0.18 28.44 -6.20
C LYS A 88 -1.57 28.07 -5.68
N ILE A 89 -1.73 27.81 -4.39
CA ILE A 89 -3.02 27.44 -3.79
C ILE A 89 -3.48 28.55 -2.85
N PRO A 90 -4.69 29.12 -3.02
CA PRO A 90 -5.23 30.12 -2.11
C PRO A 90 -5.19 29.65 -0.64
N GLY A 91 -4.66 30.50 0.25
CA GLY A 91 -4.45 30.17 1.67
C GLY A 91 -3.24 29.26 1.94
N GLY A 92 -2.60 28.73 0.90
CA GLY A 92 -1.35 27.96 0.97
C GLY A 92 -1.48 26.55 1.54
N ARG A 93 -2.69 26.13 1.96
CA ARG A 93 -2.97 24.79 2.49
C ARG A 93 -4.36 24.36 2.07
N LEU A 94 -4.55 23.06 1.90
CA LEU A 94 -5.87 22.48 1.65
C LEU A 94 -6.35 21.74 2.89
N ARG A 95 -7.67 21.72 3.09
CA ARG A 95 -8.32 20.98 4.18
C ARG A 95 -9.57 20.25 3.71
N VAL A 96 -9.84 19.12 4.34
CA VAL A 96 -11.09 18.35 4.34
C VAL A 96 -11.19 17.69 5.72
N GLY A 97 -12.26 17.97 6.48
CA GLY A 97 -12.37 17.53 7.87
C GLY A 97 -11.14 17.89 8.70
N GLN A 98 -10.56 16.89 9.39
CA GLN A 98 -9.32 17.06 10.17
C GLN A 98 -8.05 17.05 9.28
N ALA A 99 -8.14 16.53 8.06
CA ALA A 99 -6.98 16.38 7.21
C ALA A 99 -6.47 17.73 6.68
N ILE A 100 -5.14 17.91 6.74
CA ILE A 100 -4.46 19.14 6.27
C ILE A 100 -3.34 18.76 5.31
N ALA A 101 -3.34 19.39 4.13
CA ALA A 101 -2.30 19.21 3.12
C ALA A 101 -1.45 20.47 2.93
N PHE A 102 -0.14 20.27 2.85
CA PHE A 102 0.89 21.28 2.66
C PHE A 102 2.07 20.67 1.87
N PRO A 103 2.96 21.47 1.24
CA PRO A 103 4.05 20.92 0.44
C PRO A 103 5.09 20.21 1.32
N ASN A 104 5.79 19.23 0.75
CA ASN A 104 6.92 18.61 1.46
C ASN A 104 8.14 19.55 1.42
N ILE A 105 8.70 19.93 2.58
CA ILE A 105 9.91 20.76 2.64
C ILE A 105 11.16 20.04 2.08
N PHE A 106 11.16 18.71 2.12
CA PHE A 106 12.16 17.84 1.50
C PHE A 106 11.51 17.13 0.30
N SER A 107 11.10 17.92 -0.69
CA SER A 107 10.40 17.42 -1.88
C SER A 107 11.25 16.43 -2.67
N PHE A 108 10.64 15.30 -3.04
CA PHE A 108 11.25 14.30 -3.92
C PHE A 108 10.90 14.52 -5.40
N PHE A 109 9.75 15.16 -5.64
CA PHE A 109 9.17 15.44 -6.96
C PHE A 109 8.67 16.89 -7.02
N GLU A 110 8.46 17.38 -8.24
CA GLU A 110 8.06 18.76 -8.55
C GLU A 110 6.82 19.19 -7.76
N ASN A 111 5.87 18.27 -7.58
CA ASN A 111 4.64 18.48 -6.83
C ASN A 111 4.50 17.42 -5.73
N SER A 112 5.15 17.67 -4.59
CA SER A 112 5.10 16.78 -3.41
C SER A 112 4.24 17.38 -2.30
N ALA A 113 3.17 16.68 -1.91
CA ALA A 113 2.33 17.06 -0.78
C ALA A 113 2.44 16.06 0.38
N VAL A 114 2.46 16.59 1.60
CA VAL A 114 2.21 15.84 2.84
C VAL A 114 0.75 16.08 3.23
N ILE A 115 0.03 15.03 3.57
CA ILE A 115 -1.37 15.07 4.00
C ILE A 115 -1.43 14.49 5.41
N VAL A 116 -1.55 15.33 6.43
CA VAL A 116 -1.78 14.90 7.81
C VAL A 116 -3.22 14.42 7.95
N LEU A 117 -3.44 13.26 8.57
CA LEU A 117 -4.76 12.58 8.61
C LEU A 117 -5.65 13.06 9.77
N SER A 118 -5.08 13.17 10.96
CA SER A 118 -5.79 13.40 12.23
C SER A 118 -5.08 14.49 13.04
N GLU A 119 -5.77 15.08 14.00
CA GLU A 119 -5.18 15.93 15.05
C GLU A 119 -4.33 15.11 16.04
N ASP A 120 -4.59 13.81 16.16
CA ASP A 120 -3.86 12.90 17.05
C ASP A 120 -2.43 12.64 16.57
N HIS A 121 -1.46 12.78 17.48
CA HIS A 121 -0.04 12.54 17.20
C HIS A 121 0.27 11.06 16.89
N TYR A 122 -0.56 10.14 17.35
CA TYR A 122 -0.39 8.71 17.13
C TYR A 122 -1.77 8.04 17.16
N LEU A 123 -1.96 7.06 16.28
CA LEU A 123 -3.13 6.18 16.24
C LEU A 123 -2.68 4.72 16.32
N GLU A 124 -3.30 3.91 17.16
CA GLU A 124 -3.27 2.46 16.98
C GLU A 124 -3.93 2.09 15.64
N LEU A 125 -3.58 0.93 15.07
CA LEU A 125 -4.03 0.60 13.71
C LEU A 125 -5.56 0.47 13.60
N ASN A 126 -6.25 0.09 14.67
CA ASN A 126 -7.72 0.05 14.73
C ASN A 126 -8.37 1.42 15.01
N GLU A 127 -7.60 2.48 15.23
CA GLU A 127 -8.09 3.85 15.44
C GLU A 127 -8.10 4.65 14.13
N PHE A 128 -7.55 4.11 13.03
CA PHE A 128 -7.72 4.65 11.69
C PHE A 128 -9.15 4.43 11.18
N THR A 129 -10.06 5.31 11.58
CA THR A 129 -11.47 5.19 11.19
C THR A 129 -11.67 5.44 9.69
N PRO A 130 -12.76 4.93 9.09
CA PRO A 130 -13.11 5.22 7.71
C PRO A 130 -13.20 6.72 7.41
N GLU A 131 -13.67 7.54 8.35
CA GLU A 131 -13.80 8.99 8.19
C GLU A 131 -12.43 9.68 8.05
N ILE A 132 -11.48 9.33 8.93
CA ILE A 132 -10.10 9.86 8.89
C ILE A 132 -9.46 9.55 7.53
N LEU A 133 -9.60 8.31 7.08
CA LEU A 133 -9.04 7.85 5.80
C LEU A 133 -9.76 8.48 4.60
N PHE A 134 -11.08 8.60 4.66
CA PHE A 134 -11.88 9.24 3.61
C PHE A 134 -11.47 10.70 3.41
N ASP A 135 -11.36 11.47 4.50
CA ASP A 135 -10.96 12.88 4.45
C ASP A 135 -9.58 13.04 3.80
N ALA A 136 -8.62 12.19 4.17
CA ALA A 136 -7.27 12.21 3.59
C ALA A 136 -7.26 11.84 2.10
N LEU A 137 -8.02 10.82 1.69
CA LEU A 137 -8.15 10.41 0.28
C LEU A 137 -8.86 11.49 -0.56
N LYS A 138 -9.90 12.10 -0.01
CA LYS A 138 -10.62 13.22 -0.64
C LYS A 138 -9.73 14.44 -0.77
N LEU A 139 -8.89 14.70 0.22
CA LEU A 139 -7.90 15.78 0.19
C LEU A 139 -6.79 15.52 -0.84
N ALA A 140 -6.32 14.28 -0.98
CA ALA A 140 -5.39 13.87 -2.03
C ALA A 140 -5.97 14.17 -3.43
N LYS A 141 -7.21 13.75 -3.69
CA LYS A 141 -7.94 14.08 -4.93
C LYS A 141 -8.10 15.59 -5.14
N LYS A 142 -8.40 16.35 -4.08
CA LYS A 142 -8.52 17.81 -4.12
C LYS A 142 -7.19 18.48 -4.49
N TYR A 143 -6.07 17.98 -3.97
CA TYR A 143 -4.74 18.47 -4.34
C TYR A 143 -4.40 18.16 -5.81
N THR A 144 -4.66 16.94 -6.29
CA THR A 144 -4.48 16.58 -7.71
C THR A 144 -5.25 17.54 -8.63
N ARG A 145 -6.51 17.85 -8.29
CA ARG A 145 -7.32 18.85 -9.00
C ARG A 145 -6.69 20.25 -8.99
N ALA A 146 -6.14 20.67 -7.85
CA ALA A 146 -5.51 21.98 -7.74
C ALA A 146 -4.28 22.09 -8.66
N ILE A 147 -3.46 21.05 -8.74
CA ILE A 147 -2.28 21.02 -9.62
C ILE A 147 -2.69 21.08 -11.10
N LEU A 148 -3.62 20.24 -11.54
CA LEU A 148 -4.13 20.26 -12.93
C LEU A 148 -4.80 21.58 -13.33
N ASN A 149 -5.41 22.27 -12.36
CA ASN A 149 -6.00 23.58 -12.61
C ASN A 149 -4.93 24.68 -12.71
N ALA A 150 -3.83 24.54 -11.95
CA ALA A 150 -2.72 25.50 -11.94
C ALA A 150 -1.82 25.35 -13.17
N ASP A 151 -1.67 24.13 -13.69
CA ASP A 151 -0.95 23.83 -14.92
C ASP A 151 -1.74 22.83 -15.77
N LYS A 152 -2.31 23.29 -16.88
CA LYS A 152 -3.11 22.45 -17.79
C LYS A 152 -2.26 21.56 -18.70
N ASN A 153 -0.96 21.80 -18.78
CA ASN A 153 -0.06 21.06 -19.67
C ASN A 153 0.70 19.93 -18.94
N ILE A 154 0.67 19.94 -17.60
CA ILE A 154 1.37 18.94 -16.77
C ILE A 154 0.90 17.52 -17.08
N GLU A 155 1.84 16.61 -17.28
CA GLU A 155 1.54 15.18 -17.24
C GLU A 155 1.40 14.75 -15.79
N CYS A 156 0.18 14.48 -15.35
CA CYS A 156 -0.05 14.14 -13.95
C CYS A 156 0.20 12.64 -13.71
N ASN A 157 1.47 12.20 -13.72
CA ASN A 157 1.84 10.93 -13.09
C ASN A 157 1.73 11.11 -11.58
N LEU A 158 1.02 10.20 -10.89
CA LEU A 158 0.86 10.32 -9.46
C LEU A 158 0.92 8.99 -8.72
N ILE A 159 1.46 9.05 -7.51
CA ILE A 159 1.42 7.97 -6.52
C ILE A 159 1.04 8.59 -5.18
N LEU A 160 0.05 7.98 -4.52
CA LEU A 160 -0.28 8.26 -3.13
C LEU A 160 0.29 7.13 -2.26
N GLY A 161 1.14 7.47 -1.30
CA GLY A 161 1.79 6.49 -0.42
C GLY A 161 1.62 6.83 1.06
N CYS A 162 1.84 5.82 1.90
CA CYS A 162 1.92 5.97 3.34
C CYS A 162 3.08 5.13 3.89
N ASN A 163 3.86 5.76 4.76
CA ASN A 163 4.80 5.07 5.64
C ASN A 163 4.30 5.31 7.07
N TYR A 164 3.88 4.27 7.78
CA TYR A 164 3.43 4.42 9.17
C TYR A 164 4.44 3.87 10.17
N LEU A 165 5.00 4.78 10.97
CA LEU A 165 6.12 4.60 11.90
C LEU A 165 7.49 4.31 11.25
N TYR A 166 8.53 4.38 12.09
CA TYR A 166 9.93 4.36 11.66
C TYR A 166 10.36 3.09 10.91
N SER A 167 9.86 1.92 11.30
CA SER A 167 10.20 0.66 10.62
C SER A 167 9.61 0.56 9.21
N ALA A 168 8.59 1.38 8.90
CA ALA A 168 8.04 1.53 7.57
C ALA A 168 8.69 2.65 6.75
N GLY A 169 9.72 3.31 7.29
CA GLY A 169 10.42 4.41 6.62
C GLY A 169 9.80 5.79 6.86
N SER A 170 8.87 5.93 7.81
CA SER A 170 8.40 7.25 8.22
C SER A 170 9.48 7.99 9.01
N THR A 171 9.58 9.31 8.84
CA THR A 171 10.44 10.17 9.68
C THR A 171 9.65 10.87 10.79
N VAL A 172 8.32 10.83 10.73
CA VAL A 172 7.40 11.48 11.68
C VAL A 172 6.37 10.45 12.16
N VAL A 173 6.12 10.40 13.48
CA VAL A 173 5.14 9.46 14.07
C VAL A 173 3.70 9.82 13.69
N HIS A 174 3.40 11.12 13.63
CA HIS A 174 2.09 11.66 13.28
C HIS A 174 1.56 11.07 11.98
N PRO A 175 0.34 10.48 11.96
CA PRO A 175 -0.22 9.84 10.77
C PRO A 175 -0.31 10.81 9.58
N HIS A 176 0.35 10.45 8.48
CA HIS A 176 0.34 11.24 7.25
C HIS A 176 0.42 10.36 5.98
N LEU A 177 -0.12 10.87 4.88
CA LEU A 177 0.11 10.37 3.52
C LEU A 177 1.10 11.28 2.79
N GLN A 178 1.70 10.75 1.74
CA GLN A 178 2.55 11.48 0.82
C GLN A 178 1.96 11.33 -0.58
N LEU A 179 1.63 12.43 -1.23
CA LEU A 179 1.18 12.46 -2.61
C LEU A 179 2.26 13.07 -3.47
N TYR A 180 2.78 12.27 -4.39
CA TYR A 180 3.76 12.70 -5.38
C TYR A 180 3.07 12.84 -6.72
N ILE A 181 3.24 14.00 -7.34
CA ILE A 181 2.86 14.25 -8.73
C ILE A 181 4.12 14.69 -9.48
N SER A 182 4.38 14.07 -10.63
CA SER A 182 5.54 14.35 -11.46
C SER A 182 5.19 14.22 -12.94
N GLU A 183 5.94 14.89 -13.80
CA GLU A 183 5.91 14.62 -15.24
C GLU A 183 6.68 13.34 -15.58
N ASN A 184 7.59 12.91 -14.71
CA ASN A 184 8.34 11.68 -14.87
C ASN A 184 7.55 10.45 -14.41
N ASP A 185 7.78 9.33 -15.10
CA ASP A 185 7.21 8.04 -14.73
C ASP A 185 7.78 7.52 -13.41
N PHE A 186 6.90 7.03 -12.54
CA PHE A 186 7.31 6.15 -11.44
C PHE A 186 7.53 4.74 -11.98
N PHE A 187 8.72 4.17 -11.77
CA PHE A 187 9.15 2.90 -12.37
C PHE A 187 8.09 1.77 -12.26
N TYR A 188 7.60 1.49 -11.05
CA TYR A 188 6.64 0.40 -10.85
C TYR A 188 5.28 0.72 -11.48
N ASN A 189 4.82 1.97 -11.42
CA ASN A 189 3.58 2.39 -12.06
C ASN A 189 3.65 2.22 -13.59
N LYS A 190 4.78 2.62 -14.20
CA LYS A 190 5.05 2.41 -15.62
C LYS A 190 5.06 0.92 -16.00
N LEU A 191 5.65 0.07 -15.17
CA LEU A 191 5.63 -1.37 -15.37
C LEU A 191 4.20 -1.92 -15.39
N LEU A 192 3.38 -1.54 -14.39
CA LEU A 192 1.98 -1.97 -14.33
C LEU A 192 1.20 -1.52 -15.58
N LEU A 193 1.37 -0.27 -16.01
CA LEU A 193 0.71 0.27 -17.20
C LEU A 193 1.14 -0.46 -18.48
N THR A 194 2.44 -0.67 -18.64
CA THR A 194 3.03 -1.30 -19.84
C THR A 194 2.55 -2.73 -19.99
N GLU A 195 2.64 -3.53 -18.91
CA GLU A 195 2.21 -4.93 -18.97
C GLU A 195 0.67 -5.05 -19.06
N SER A 196 -0.07 -4.12 -18.46
CA SER A 196 -1.53 -4.06 -18.63
C SER A 196 -1.93 -3.80 -20.09
N GLU A 197 -1.28 -2.85 -20.75
CA GLU A 197 -1.55 -2.53 -22.16
C GLU A 197 -1.15 -3.70 -23.08
N LYS A 198 -0.02 -4.34 -22.80
CA LYS A 198 0.43 -5.55 -23.52
C LYS A 198 -0.55 -6.71 -23.35
N TYR A 199 -1.04 -6.96 -22.13
CA TYR A 199 -2.07 -7.97 -21.87
C TYR A 199 -3.35 -7.66 -22.67
N PHE A 200 -3.80 -6.41 -22.66
CA PHE A 200 -4.97 -5.98 -23.41
C PHE A 200 -4.80 -6.18 -24.91
N LYS A 201 -3.66 -5.81 -25.50
CA LYS A 201 -3.38 -6.02 -26.93
C LYS A 201 -3.37 -7.51 -27.32
N GLN A 202 -2.92 -8.38 -26.43
CA GLN A 202 -2.82 -9.82 -26.69
C GLN A 202 -4.14 -10.57 -26.49
N ASN A 203 -4.95 -10.15 -25.51
CA ASN A 203 -6.14 -10.88 -25.08
C ASN A 203 -7.46 -10.17 -25.39
N ASN A 204 -7.41 -8.91 -25.87
CA ASN A 204 -8.55 -8.02 -26.05
C ASN A 204 -9.44 -7.90 -24.79
N MET A 205 -8.82 -7.95 -23.61
CA MET A 205 -9.48 -7.96 -22.31
C MET A 205 -8.64 -7.20 -21.28
N ASN A 206 -9.30 -6.49 -20.37
CA ASN A 206 -8.63 -5.79 -19.29
C ASN A 206 -8.02 -6.80 -18.30
N TYR A 207 -6.72 -6.67 -17.99
CA TYR A 207 -6.02 -7.57 -17.07
C TYR A 207 -6.68 -7.60 -15.68
N TRP A 208 -7.03 -6.44 -15.15
CA TRP A 208 -7.56 -6.28 -13.81
C TRP A 208 -8.95 -6.90 -13.68
N GLU A 209 -9.74 -6.84 -14.75
CA GLU A 209 -11.01 -7.57 -14.83
C GLU A 209 -10.79 -9.07 -14.81
N ASP A 210 -9.92 -9.61 -15.67
CA ASP A 210 -9.63 -11.06 -15.71
C ASP A 210 -9.04 -11.57 -14.38
N LEU A 211 -8.19 -10.76 -13.71
CA LEU A 211 -7.67 -11.06 -12.38
C LEU A 211 -8.81 -11.20 -11.37
N VAL A 212 -9.68 -10.19 -11.27
CA VAL A 212 -10.77 -10.21 -10.27
C VAL A 212 -11.75 -11.34 -10.55
N GLU A 213 -12.17 -11.54 -11.81
CA GLU A 213 -13.11 -12.61 -12.15
C GLU A 213 -12.49 -14.00 -11.92
N THR A 214 -11.19 -14.15 -12.19
CA THR A 214 -10.47 -15.39 -11.88
C THR A 214 -10.42 -15.64 -10.36
N GLU A 215 -10.08 -14.63 -9.56
CA GLU A 215 -10.03 -14.78 -8.10
C GLU A 215 -11.39 -15.06 -7.47
N LYS A 216 -12.46 -14.41 -7.96
CA LYS A 216 -13.84 -14.69 -7.54
C LYS A 216 -14.27 -16.11 -7.90
N LYS A 217 -13.89 -16.61 -9.08
CA LYS A 217 -14.21 -17.97 -9.50
C LYS A 217 -13.49 -19.02 -8.66
N LEU A 218 -12.21 -18.79 -8.35
CA LEU A 218 -11.41 -19.72 -7.55
C LEU A 218 -11.80 -19.71 -6.06
N LYS A 219 -12.28 -18.57 -5.54
CA LYS A 219 -12.70 -18.39 -4.14
C LYS A 219 -11.59 -18.62 -3.10
N GLU A 220 -10.34 -18.61 -3.54
CA GLU A 220 -9.18 -18.87 -2.67
C GLU A 220 -8.63 -17.60 -2.04
N ARG A 221 -8.56 -16.50 -2.82
CA ARG A 221 -7.88 -15.25 -2.41
C ARG A 221 -8.75 -13.99 -2.45
N HIS A 222 -9.98 -14.08 -2.95
CA HIS A 222 -10.94 -12.97 -2.85
C HIS A 222 -11.44 -12.80 -1.41
N ILE A 223 -11.28 -11.59 -0.87
CA ILE A 223 -11.67 -11.21 0.48
C ILE A 223 -13.11 -10.69 0.48
N SER A 224 -13.36 -9.56 -0.18
CA SER A 224 -14.68 -8.91 -0.19
C SER A 224 -14.79 -7.92 -1.35
N THR A 225 -16.01 -7.46 -1.61
CA THR A 225 -16.31 -6.37 -2.55
C THR A 225 -17.00 -5.25 -1.79
N LEU A 226 -16.40 -4.06 -1.77
CA LEU A 226 -17.01 -2.85 -1.20
C LEU A 226 -17.34 -1.90 -2.35
N GLY A 227 -18.62 -1.84 -2.74
CA GLY A 227 -19.05 -1.10 -3.92
C GLY A 227 -18.32 -1.57 -5.18
N THR A 228 -17.47 -0.71 -5.76
CA THR A 228 -16.65 -1.06 -6.94
C THR A 228 -15.22 -1.44 -6.60
N THR A 229 -14.86 -1.51 -5.32
CA THR A 229 -13.52 -1.88 -4.86
C THR A 229 -13.48 -3.35 -4.48
N GLU A 230 -12.57 -4.08 -5.10
CA GLU A 230 -12.38 -5.51 -4.92
C GLU A 230 -11.13 -5.75 -4.07
N TRP A 231 -11.28 -6.49 -2.98
CA TRP A 231 -10.19 -6.77 -2.05
C TRP A 231 -9.73 -8.22 -2.21
N ILE A 232 -8.44 -8.42 -2.46
CA ILE A 232 -7.83 -9.73 -2.62
C ILE A 232 -6.52 -9.83 -1.84
N VAL A 233 -6.10 -11.06 -1.52
CA VAL A 233 -4.70 -11.33 -1.18
C VAL A 233 -3.96 -11.71 -2.46
N SER A 234 -2.89 -10.99 -2.80
CA SER A 234 -2.15 -11.19 -4.05
C SER A 234 -1.64 -12.64 -4.19
N PHE A 235 -1.79 -13.24 -5.36
CA PHE A 235 -1.25 -14.59 -5.64
C PHE A 235 0.26 -14.66 -5.39
N ALA A 236 1.02 -13.67 -5.88
CA ALA A 236 2.45 -13.49 -5.63
C ALA A 236 2.67 -12.18 -4.85
N PRO A 237 2.66 -12.23 -3.50
CA PRO A 237 2.71 -11.01 -2.70
C PRO A 237 4.12 -10.40 -2.61
N LEU A 238 4.20 -9.08 -2.47
CA LEU A 238 5.42 -8.30 -2.24
C LEU A 238 6.02 -8.56 -0.85
N GLY A 239 5.20 -9.04 0.10
CA GLY A 239 5.67 -9.55 1.37
C GLY A 239 4.55 -9.91 2.33
N VAL A 240 4.87 -9.92 3.63
CA VAL A 240 4.00 -10.49 4.67
C VAL A 240 2.66 -9.74 4.74
N TYR A 241 1.57 -10.51 4.79
CA TYR A 241 0.20 -10.00 4.96
C TYR A 241 -0.22 -8.93 3.94
N GLU A 242 0.40 -8.88 2.76
CA GLU A 242 -0.01 -7.96 1.70
C GLU A 242 -1.48 -8.19 1.32
N VAL A 243 -2.24 -7.10 1.25
CA VAL A 243 -3.59 -7.07 0.68
C VAL A 243 -3.63 -6.06 -0.46
N GLN A 244 -4.37 -6.38 -1.53
CA GLN A 244 -4.55 -5.53 -2.69
C GLN A 244 -6.01 -5.08 -2.79
N GLY A 245 -6.22 -3.79 -3.01
CA GLY A 245 -7.52 -3.21 -3.36
C GLY A 245 -7.52 -2.79 -4.83
N ILE A 246 -8.50 -3.24 -5.61
CA ILE A 246 -8.61 -2.96 -7.06
C ILE A 246 -9.91 -2.19 -7.31
N ILE A 247 -9.82 -0.99 -7.90
CA ILE A 247 -10.97 -0.12 -8.10
C ILE A 247 -11.48 -0.32 -9.54
N ARG A 248 -12.59 -1.04 -9.70
CA ARG A 248 -13.15 -1.35 -11.02
C ARG A 248 -13.48 -0.07 -11.80
N ASN A 249 -13.16 -0.08 -13.10
CA ASN A 249 -13.53 0.96 -14.06
C ASN A 249 -13.00 2.37 -13.72
N LYS A 250 -11.96 2.48 -12.89
CA LYS A 250 -11.28 3.73 -12.56
C LYS A 250 -9.79 3.53 -12.77
N SER A 251 -9.13 4.42 -13.48
CA SER A 251 -7.70 4.35 -13.76
C SER A 251 -6.88 5.29 -12.87
N CYS A 252 -7.53 6.31 -12.29
CA CYS A 252 -6.88 7.33 -11.48
C CYS A 252 -7.76 7.80 -10.31
N ILE A 253 -7.14 8.17 -9.18
CA ILE A 253 -7.83 8.75 -8.01
C ILE A 253 -8.66 10.01 -8.37
N TYR A 254 -8.27 10.74 -9.42
CA TYR A 254 -9.02 11.89 -9.92
C TYR A 254 -10.49 11.55 -10.28
N GLU A 255 -10.72 10.31 -10.70
CA GLU A 255 -12.00 9.77 -11.18
C GLU A 255 -12.88 9.18 -10.08
N PHE A 256 -12.31 9.00 -8.88
CA PHE A 256 -12.99 8.33 -7.78
C PHE A 256 -14.15 9.20 -7.31
N THR A 257 -15.35 8.65 -7.24
CA THR A 257 -16.49 9.33 -6.60
C THR A 257 -16.29 9.36 -5.08
N ASP A 258 -17.07 10.16 -4.35
CA ASP A 258 -17.02 10.13 -2.88
C ASP A 258 -17.34 8.73 -2.36
N LYS A 259 -18.28 8.01 -2.97
CA LYS A 259 -18.54 6.60 -2.66
C LYS A 259 -17.32 5.69 -2.88
N ASN A 260 -16.55 5.89 -3.96
CA ASN A 260 -15.33 5.13 -4.17
C ASN A 260 -14.27 5.40 -3.09
N LEU A 261 -14.16 6.67 -2.64
CA LEU A 261 -13.24 7.05 -1.57
C LEU A 261 -13.68 6.44 -0.23
N GLU A 262 -14.98 6.43 0.06
CA GLU A 262 -15.56 5.77 1.24
C GLU A 262 -15.29 4.26 1.23
N ASP A 263 -15.56 3.58 0.11
CA ASP A 263 -15.34 2.13 -0.02
C ASP A 263 -13.86 1.76 0.18
N LEU A 264 -12.96 2.58 -0.37
CA LEU A 264 -11.52 2.41 -0.20
C LEU A 264 -11.10 2.66 1.27
N ALA A 265 -11.59 3.73 1.89
CA ALA A 265 -11.32 4.06 3.28
C ALA A 265 -11.78 2.96 4.24
N ASN A 266 -13.00 2.43 4.05
CA ASN A 266 -13.53 1.32 4.83
C ASN A 266 -12.65 0.07 4.72
N GLY A 267 -12.25 -0.31 3.50
CA GLY A 267 -11.40 -1.48 3.32
C GLY A 267 -10.00 -1.31 3.93
N ILE A 268 -9.41 -0.11 3.84
CA ILE A 268 -8.14 0.19 4.53
C ILE A 268 -8.33 0.07 6.06
N ALA A 269 -9.37 0.67 6.63
CA ALA A 269 -9.67 0.60 8.07
C ALA A 269 -9.83 -0.86 8.56
N ASN A 270 -10.52 -1.69 7.78
CA ASN A 270 -10.72 -3.11 8.08
C ASN A 270 -9.39 -3.88 8.09
N ILE A 271 -8.51 -3.62 7.10
CA ILE A 271 -7.19 -4.25 7.03
C ILE A 271 -6.30 -3.81 8.19
N LEU A 272 -6.31 -2.51 8.52
CA LEU A 272 -5.54 -1.99 9.65
C LEU A 272 -6.04 -2.56 10.98
N SER A 273 -7.36 -2.75 11.13
CA SER A 273 -7.95 -3.44 12.29
C SER A 273 -7.51 -4.91 12.38
N TYR A 274 -7.44 -5.61 11.25
CA TYR A 274 -6.88 -6.96 11.17
C TYR A 274 -5.38 -6.98 11.56
N TYR A 275 -4.59 -6.03 11.05
CA TYR A 275 -3.18 -5.88 11.44
C TYR A 275 -3.03 -5.60 12.94
N ASN A 276 -3.92 -4.78 13.52
CA ASN A 276 -3.94 -4.54 14.97
C ASN A 276 -4.20 -5.84 15.75
N LYS A 277 -5.15 -6.67 15.30
CA LYS A 277 -5.42 -7.99 15.89
C LYS A 277 -4.19 -8.91 15.83
N LYS A 278 -3.40 -8.82 14.75
CA LYS A 278 -2.10 -9.49 14.58
C LYS A 278 -0.97 -8.83 15.38
N ARG A 279 -1.25 -7.78 16.16
CA ARG A 279 -0.31 -7.01 16.98
C ARG A 279 0.79 -6.34 16.15
N VAL A 280 0.48 -5.97 14.91
CA VAL A 280 1.34 -5.15 14.06
C VAL A 280 1.16 -3.68 14.42
N THR A 281 2.21 -2.88 14.25
CA THR A 281 2.23 -1.45 14.57
C THR A 281 2.59 -0.58 13.37
N SER A 282 3.18 -1.15 12.32
CA SER A 282 3.76 -0.41 11.20
C SER A 282 3.34 -1.04 9.88
N PHE A 283 3.06 -0.20 8.89
CA PHE A 283 2.64 -0.63 7.57
C PHE A 283 3.10 0.36 6.51
N ASN A 284 3.11 -0.11 5.26
CA ASN A 284 3.15 0.74 4.09
C ASN A 284 1.91 0.52 3.25
N PHE A 285 1.45 1.56 2.55
CA PHE A 285 0.63 1.35 1.37
C PHE A 285 1.05 2.27 0.23
N ALA A 286 0.70 1.87 -1.00
CA ALA A 286 0.74 2.72 -2.17
C ALA A 286 -0.52 2.51 -3.02
N LEU A 287 -1.09 3.60 -3.53
CA LEU A 287 -2.17 3.64 -4.50
C LEU A 287 -1.59 4.09 -5.86
N TYR A 288 -1.77 3.26 -6.87
CA TYR A 288 -1.28 3.42 -8.22
C TYR A 288 -2.36 4.02 -9.11
N SER A 289 -2.00 5.03 -9.89
CA SER A 289 -2.91 5.72 -10.82
C SER A 289 -2.25 5.87 -12.18
N ALA A 290 -3.04 5.78 -13.24
CA ALA A 290 -2.59 6.12 -14.58
C ALA A 290 -2.28 7.63 -14.67
N PRO A 291 -1.28 8.02 -15.47
CA PRO A 291 -1.09 9.41 -15.82
C PRO A 291 -2.32 9.96 -16.55
N HIS A 292 -2.53 11.26 -16.45
CA HIS A 292 -3.54 11.95 -17.23
C HIS A 292 -3.20 13.42 -17.39
N LYS A 293 -3.58 13.97 -18.55
CA LYS A 293 -3.71 15.42 -18.79
C LYS A 293 -5.15 15.81 -19.03
N SER A 294 -5.96 14.85 -19.50
CA SER A 294 -7.34 15.03 -19.90
C SER A 294 -8.23 13.85 -19.50
N ILE A 295 -9.54 14.05 -19.60
CA ILE A 295 -10.53 12.97 -19.41
C ILE A 295 -10.39 11.89 -20.50
N ALA A 296 -10.01 12.28 -21.73
CA ALA A 296 -9.80 11.35 -22.83
C ALA A 296 -8.66 10.35 -22.56
N ASP A 297 -7.60 10.79 -21.87
CA ASP A 297 -6.51 9.91 -21.44
C ASP A 297 -7.04 8.84 -20.49
N LEU A 298 -7.85 9.25 -19.51
CA LEU A 298 -8.42 8.35 -18.51
C LEU A 298 -9.36 7.32 -19.14
N ASP A 299 -10.19 7.72 -20.10
CA ASP A 299 -11.06 6.78 -20.83
C ASP A 299 -10.26 5.78 -21.67
N ARG A 300 -9.11 6.19 -22.23
CA ARG A 300 -8.17 5.26 -22.87
C ARG A 300 -7.59 4.28 -21.85
N TYR A 301 -7.06 4.76 -20.73
CA TYR A 301 -6.39 3.91 -19.72
C TYR A 301 -7.34 2.88 -19.12
N LYS A 302 -8.59 3.23 -18.80
CA LYS A 302 -9.60 2.30 -18.24
C LYS A 302 -9.79 1.01 -19.04
N ARG A 303 -9.52 1.04 -20.35
CA ARG A 303 -9.64 -0.13 -21.23
C ARG A 303 -8.68 -1.23 -20.84
N PHE A 304 -7.52 -0.90 -20.28
CA PHE A 304 -6.48 -1.87 -19.94
C PHE A 304 -5.94 -1.77 -18.51
N PHE A 305 -6.07 -0.62 -17.86
CA PHE A 305 -5.54 -0.35 -16.53
C PHE A 305 -6.63 0.14 -15.56
N TRP A 306 -6.72 -0.52 -14.41
CA TRP A 306 -7.49 -0.05 -13.26
C TRP A 306 -6.54 0.36 -12.14
N SER A 307 -6.90 1.44 -11.46
CA SER A 307 -6.21 1.89 -10.26
C SER A 307 -6.31 0.80 -9.19
N SER A 308 -5.20 0.57 -8.51
CA SER A 308 -5.12 -0.40 -7.45
C SER A 308 -4.22 0.11 -6.34
N MET A 309 -4.41 -0.40 -5.13
CA MET A 309 -3.53 -0.17 -4.01
C MET A 309 -2.98 -1.48 -3.47
N ARG A 310 -1.79 -1.43 -2.89
CA ARG A 310 -1.24 -2.52 -2.09
C ARG A 310 -0.92 -1.98 -0.70
N ILE A 311 -1.29 -2.73 0.33
CA ILE A 311 -0.97 -2.46 1.74
C ILE A 311 -0.28 -3.67 2.34
N ILE A 312 0.79 -3.43 3.10
CA ILE A 312 1.69 -4.47 3.60
C ILE A 312 2.19 -4.13 5.00
N VAL A 313 2.37 -5.15 5.85
CA VAL A 313 2.93 -4.94 7.20
C VAL A 313 4.43 -4.74 7.15
N ARG A 314 4.96 -3.98 8.10
CA ARG A 314 6.39 -3.82 8.34
C ARG A 314 6.76 -4.31 9.73
N PRO A 315 8.04 -4.63 9.98
CA PRO A 315 8.47 -5.14 11.27
C PRO A 315 8.06 -4.19 12.40
N ASN A 316 7.64 -4.76 13.53
CA ASN A 316 7.29 -3.96 14.70
C ASN A 316 8.50 -3.23 15.29
N ILE A 317 8.26 -2.06 15.87
CA ILE A 317 9.26 -1.34 16.66
C ILE A 317 9.71 -2.22 17.83
N SER A 318 11.02 -2.42 17.92
CA SER A 318 11.64 -3.35 18.86
C SER A 318 13.07 -2.90 19.21
N LYS A 319 13.60 -3.36 20.37
CA LYS A 319 15.00 -3.09 20.78
C LYS A 319 16.03 -3.53 19.75
N ILE A 320 15.74 -4.64 19.08
CA ILE A 320 16.58 -5.18 18.02
C ILE A 320 15.81 -4.92 16.72
N PRO A 321 16.21 -3.90 15.93
CA PRO A 321 15.50 -3.60 14.69
C PRO A 321 15.65 -4.77 13.73
N LEU A 322 14.54 -5.14 13.08
CA LEU A 322 14.53 -6.09 11.99
C LEU A 322 14.30 -5.32 10.69
N ASN A 323 15.07 -5.63 9.66
CA ASN A 323 14.84 -5.14 8.31
C ASN A 323 14.36 -6.30 7.43
N ASP A 324 13.14 -6.19 6.93
CA ASP A 324 12.50 -7.13 6.00
C ASP A 324 12.87 -6.88 4.53
N VAL A 325 13.61 -5.81 4.25
CA VAL A 325 14.12 -5.43 2.92
C VAL A 325 15.63 -5.61 2.89
N TRP A 326 16.08 -6.86 2.77
CA TRP A 326 17.49 -7.21 2.57
C TRP A 326 17.84 -7.39 1.08
N PHE A 327 19.03 -7.89 0.77
CA PHE A 327 19.54 -7.99 -0.61
C PHE A 327 18.59 -8.71 -1.58
N LEU A 328 17.86 -9.73 -1.14
CA LEU A 328 16.96 -10.49 -2.02
C LEU A 328 15.77 -9.65 -2.53
N PRO A 329 14.84 -9.11 -1.71
CA PRO A 329 13.82 -8.21 -2.25
C PRO A 329 14.38 -6.90 -2.82
N ARG A 330 15.51 -6.40 -2.31
CA ARG A 330 16.02 -5.07 -2.70
C ARG A 330 16.85 -5.04 -3.98
N LEU A 331 17.73 -6.02 -4.18
CA LEU A 331 18.72 -6.02 -5.27
C LEU A 331 18.40 -7.10 -6.32
N VAL A 332 17.80 -8.22 -5.91
CA VAL A 332 17.41 -9.31 -6.82
C VAL A 332 15.96 -9.15 -7.30
N TYR A 333 15.16 -8.34 -6.61
CA TYR A 333 13.72 -8.13 -6.87
C TYR A 333 12.84 -9.37 -6.68
N ASP A 334 13.37 -10.41 -6.02
CA ASP A 334 12.59 -11.56 -5.60
C ASP A 334 11.99 -11.29 -4.21
N ASN A 335 10.66 -11.23 -4.16
CA ASN A 335 9.92 -10.98 -2.93
C ASN A 335 9.92 -12.22 -2.02
N ILE A 336 9.66 -12.01 -0.73
CA ILE A 336 9.50 -13.10 0.24
C ILE A 336 8.23 -12.88 1.05
N SER A 337 7.35 -13.86 1.04
CA SER A 337 6.21 -13.94 1.97
C SER A 337 6.10 -15.35 2.53
N PRO A 338 6.52 -15.60 3.78
CA PRO A 338 6.47 -16.95 4.33
C PRO A 338 5.05 -17.47 4.62
N VAL A 339 4.03 -16.60 4.53
CA VAL A 339 2.63 -16.99 4.72
C VAL A 339 1.99 -17.18 3.35
N GLN A 340 1.40 -18.35 3.13
CA GLN A 340 0.64 -18.62 1.92
C GLN A 340 -0.58 -17.68 1.82
N PRO A 341 -0.76 -16.97 0.69
CA PRO A 341 -1.88 -16.03 0.49
C PRO A 341 -3.25 -16.59 0.86
N GLU A 342 -3.53 -17.84 0.48
CA GLU A 342 -4.83 -18.49 0.67
C GLU A 342 -5.18 -18.65 2.17
N LYS A 343 -4.17 -18.78 3.03
CA LYS A 343 -4.36 -18.97 4.48
C LYS A 343 -4.79 -17.68 5.19
N LEU A 344 -4.56 -16.52 4.59
CA LEU A 344 -4.89 -15.22 5.19
C LEU A 344 -6.36 -14.85 5.04
N VAL A 345 -6.99 -15.32 3.98
CA VAL A 345 -8.31 -14.85 3.54
C VAL A 345 -9.41 -15.11 4.56
N PRO A 346 -9.53 -16.29 5.20
CA PRO A 346 -10.55 -16.52 6.21
C PRO A 346 -10.45 -15.54 7.38
N GLU A 347 -9.24 -15.25 7.85
CA GLU A 347 -9.02 -14.34 8.98
C GLU A 347 -9.31 -12.88 8.63
N ILE A 348 -8.95 -12.45 7.41
CA ILE A 348 -9.20 -11.06 6.97
C ILE A 348 -10.70 -10.85 6.74
N LYS A 349 -11.41 -11.84 6.20
CA LYS A 349 -12.86 -11.77 5.94
C LYS A 349 -13.67 -11.42 7.18
N GLU A 350 -13.24 -11.83 8.37
CA GLU A 350 -13.90 -11.48 9.64
C GLU A 350 -14.04 -9.96 9.87
N PHE A 351 -13.17 -9.15 9.25
CA PHE A 351 -13.17 -7.69 9.36
C PHE A 351 -13.94 -6.98 8.26
N PHE A 352 -14.42 -7.70 7.24
CA PHE A 352 -15.16 -7.16 6.10
C PHE A 352 -16.66 -7.53 6.11
N ASN A 353 -17.13 -8.17 7.18
CA ASN A 353 -18.48 -8.66 7.34
C ASN A 353 -19.47 -7.60 7.83
#